data_AF-A0A359I6J7-F1
#
_entry.id   AF-A0A359I6J7-F1
#
_cell.length_a   1.000
_cell.length_b   1.000
_cell.length_c   1.000
_cell.angle_alpha   90.00
_cell.angle_beta   90.00
_cell.angle_gamma   90.00
#
_symmetry.space_group_name_H-M   'P 1'
#
loop_
_entity.id
_entity.type
_entity.pdbx_description
1 polymer ?
#
loop_
_entity_poly.entity_id
_entity_poly.type
_entity_poly.pdbx_seq_one_letter_code
_entity_poly.pdbx_strand_id
1 'polypeptide(L)' 'EPTGNLDSRMGAEVMELLHQLNKEDDRTIVMVTHNEEQARMTDRIIHFLDGRRIE' A
#
# COMPACT_ATOMS: atom_id res chain seq x y z
N GLU A 1 4.96 -2.18 -5.86
CA GLU A 1 5.56 -1.93 -4.53
C GLU A 1 6.14 -0.53 -4.50
N PRO A 2 5.49 0.42 -3.79
CA PRO A 2 5.87 1.84 -3.86
C PRO A 2 7.11 2.20 -3.03
N THR A 3 7.51 1.39 -2.06
CA THR A 3 8.61 1.71 -1.13
C THR A 3 9.77 0.71 -1.15
N GLY A 4 9.78 -0.29 -2.02
CA GLY A 4 10.71 -1.44 -1.92
C GLY A 4 12.21 -1.08 -2.03
N ASN A 5 12.54 0.09 -2.59
CA ASN A 5 13.91 0.59 -2.72
C ASN A 5 14.19 1.84 -1.86
N LEU A 6 13.28 2.19 -0.94
CA LEU A 6 13.39 3.39 -0.12
C LEU A 6 13.82 3.03 1.31
N ASP A 7 14.53 3.94 1.97
CA ASP A 7 14.70 3.84 3.41
C ASP A 7 13.36 4.04 4.15
N SER A 8 13.33 3.69 5.44
CA SER A 8 12.10 3.71 6.24
C SER A 8 11.46 5.10 6.34
N ARG A 9 12.24 6.18 6.30
CA ARG A 9 11.72 7.55 6.36
C ARG A 9 11.08 7.93 5.03
N MET A 10 11.80 7.75 3.93
CA MET A 10 11.26 8.02 2.59
C MET A 10 10.04 7.14 2.28
N GLY A 11 10.06 5.88 2.73
CA GLY A 11 8.92 4.98 2.60
C GLY A 11 7.68 5.48 3.34
N ALA A 12 7.84 6.03 4.54
CA ALA A 12 6.75 6.60 5.32
C ALA A 12 6.13 7.84 4.63
N GLU A 13 6.97 8.74 4.10
CA GLU A 13 6.52 9.93 3.36
C GLU A 13 5.71 9.56 2.11
N VAL A 14 6.16 8.54 1.36
CA VAL A 14 5.41 8.04 0.19
C VAL A 14 4.07 7.44 0.62
N MET A 15 4.02 6.68 1.70
CA MET A 15 2.77 6.11 2.22
C MET A 15 1.79 7.20 2.68
N GLU A 16 2.28 8.25 3.33
CA GLU A 16 1.49 9.40 3.74
C GLU A 16 0.88 10.12 2.54
N LEU A 17 1.68 10.38 1.49
CA LEU A 17 1.19 10.99 0.26
C LEU A 17 0.10 10.14 -0.41
N LEU A 18 0.31 8.82 -0.50
CA LEU A 18 -0.70 7.91 -1.06
C LEU A 18 -2.00 7.92 -0.25
N HIS A 19 -1.91 8.06 1.07
CA HIS A 19 -3.07 8.16 1.94
C HIS A 19 -3.82 9.49 1.74
N GLN A 20 -3.11 10.61 1.63
CA GLN A 20 -3.69 11.93 1.33
C GLN A 20 -4.43 11.90 -0.01
N LEU A 21 -3.80 11.39 -1.07
CA LEU A 21 -4.46 11.24 -2.38
C LEU A 21 -5.72 10.38 -2.30
N ASN A 22 -5.73 9.35 -1.45
CA ASN A 22 -6.90 8.49 -1.28
C ASN A 22 -8.04 9.17 -0.50
N LYS A 23 -7.72 9.88 0.58
CA LYS A 23 -8.72 10.43 1.52
C LYS A 23 -9.16 11.85 1.19
N GLU A 24 -8.29 12.68 0.63
CA GLU A 24 -8.55 14.09 0.36
C GLU A 24 -8.94 14.33 -1.11
N ASP A 25 -8.31 13.61 -2.05
CA ASP A 25 -8.52 13.78 -3.49
C ASP A 25 -9.47 12.73 -4.12
N ASP A 26 -10.11 11.89 -3.30
CA ASP A 26 -11.00 10.79 -3.71
C ASP A 26 -10.37 9.84 -4.75
N ARG A 27 -9.04 9.67 -4.74
CA ARG A 27 -8.36 8.77 -5.67
C ARG A 27 -8.43 7.34 -5.18
N THR A 28 -8.82 6.42 -6.08
CA THR A 28 -8.69 4.99 -5.81
C THR A 28 -7.24 4.56 -6.01
N ILE A 29 -6.62 4.04 -4.95
CA ILE A 29 -5.24 3.54 -4.98
C ILE A 29 -5.27 2.01 -4.90
N VAL A 30 -4.56 1.36 -5.83
CA VAL A 30 -4.26 -0.08 -5.76
C VAL A 30 -2.77 -0.22 -5.55
N MET A 31 -2.39 -0.80 -4.42
CA MET A 31 -1.00 -0.99 -4.02
C MET A 31 -0.70 -2.48 -3.89
N VAL A 32 0.45 -2.89 -4.42
CA VAL A 32 1.02 -4.23 -4.20
C VAL A 32 2.25 -4.06 -3.29
N THR A 33 2.29 -4.79 -2.19
CA THR A 33 3.42 -4.78 -1.23
C THR A 33 3.59 -6.16 -0.60
N HIS A 34 4.82 -6.48 -0.20
CA HIS A 34 5.13 -7.64 0.64
C HIS A 34 5.24 -7.25 2.14
N ASN A 35 5.14 -5.96 2.46
CA ASN A 35 5.19 -5.44 3.82
C ASN A 35 3.78 -5.40 4.44
N GLU A 36 3.56 -6.26 5.45
CA GLU A 36 2.26 -6.33 6.14
C GLU A 36 1.88 -5.05 6.89
N GLU A 37 2.86 -4.33 7.45
CA GLU A 37 2.60 -3.09 8.18
C GLU A 37 1.99 -2.04 7.25
N GLN A 38 2.55 -1.89 6.05
CA GLN A 38 2.01 -0.99 5.02
C GLN A 38 0.64 -1.43 4.52
N ALA A 39 0.42 -2.73 4.35
CA ALA A 39 -0.88 -3.25 3.93
C ALA A 39 -1.98 -2.90 4.95
N ARG A 40 -1.67 -2.98 6.25
CA ARG A 40 -2.59 -2.62 7.35
C ARG A 40 -2.95 -1.14 7.41
N MET A 41 -2.20 -0.27 6.73
CA MET A 41 -2.53 1.16 6.61
C MET A 41 -3.60 1.45 5.54
N THR A 42 -4.07 0.42 4.82
CA THR A 42 -5.06 0.56 3.74
C THR A 42 -6.44 0.09 4.16
N ASP A 43 -7.48 0.51 3.44
CA ASP A 43 -8.87 0.15 3.76
C ASP A 43 -9.19 -1.32 3.51
N ARG A 44 -8.49 -1.97 2.58
CA ARG A 44 -8.74 -3.36 2.16
C ARG A 44 -7.45 -4.06 1.75
N ILE A 45 -7.25 -5.26 2.25
CA ILE A 45 -6.14 -6.14 1.88
C ILE A 45 -6.70 -7.33 1.10
N ILE A 46 -6.03 -7.70 0.00
CA ILE A 46 -6.36 -8.88 -0.80
C ILE A 46 -5.09 -9.72 -0.93
N HIS A 47 -5.14 -10.98 -0.46
CA HIS A 47 -3.98 -11.87 -0.53
C HIS A 47 -4.05 -12.75 -1.78
N PHE A 48 -2.91 -12.86 -2.45
CA PHE A 48 -2.72 -13.70 -3.63
C PHE A 48 -1.65 -14.76 -3.38
N LEU A 49 -1.92 -15.97 -3.84
CA LEU A 49 -0.99 -17.09 -3.86
C LEU A 49 -1.19 -17.86 -5.17
N ASP A 50 -0.10 -18.16 -5.88
CA ASP A 50 -0.11 -18.92 -7.14
C ASP A 50 -1.14 -18.40 -8.17
N GLY A 51 -1.23 -17.07 -8.30
CA GLY A 51 -2.15 -16.41 -9.24
C GLY A 51 -3.62 -16.44 -8.84
N ARG A 52 -3.94 -16.90 -7.61
CA ARG A 52 -5.31 -16.97 -7.09
C ARG A 52 -5.45 -16.13 -5.83
N ARG A 53 -6.60 -15.47 -5.67
CA ARG A 53 -6.99 -14.86 -4.40
C ARG A 53 -7.31 -15.99 -3.41
N ILE A 54 -6.71 -15.94 -2.22
CA ILE A 54 -6.85 -16.98 -1.20
C ILE A 54 -7.76 -16.59 -0.03
N GLU A 55 -8.09 -15.30 0.11
CA GLU A 55 -9.04 -14.74 1.09
C GLU A 55 -9.62 -13.42 0.60
#